data_AF-A0A6L8C892-F1
#
_entry.id   AF-A0A6L8C892-F1
#
_cell.length_a   1.000
_cell.length_b   1.000
_cell.length_c   1.000
_cell.angle_alpha   90.00
_cell.angle_beta   90.00
_cell.angle_gamma   90.00
#
_symmetry.space_group_name_H-M   'P 1'
#
loop_
_entity.id
_entity.type
_entity.pdbx_description
1 polymer ?
#
loop_
_entity_poly.entity_id
_entity_poly.type
_entity_poly.pdbx_seq_one_letter_code
_entity_poly.pdbx_strand_id
1 'polypeptide(L)'
;MRYLLPLLLIGFAPPALAQQENDLGTEAQRAEGKEIYDIKCAHCHGYEGDANAVATPYLRPTPRDFTSGNYKFRSTESGELPTTEDIKRSIRLGMPYTSMPPWEGILSESEITNLAYYLKTFEPAFDGPYGNPTVVEIPRAPSYSEDPDHLARGREIFEANQCTDCHGVNGRGNGHSAPELVDDWGFPIRPADMTKRWTYRASATREEVYRTFMTGLNGTPMPSYLQTISDEEDRWALVDYVWSLSRDTPEYGTVVSVQGQTGELELGDELFADASEAYFPIVGQVIEPGRAFYPGVNGISVKAVYNVSEIAIQLQWHDMTAEAEGMNHPAIEVPMFDPMQPDTLVEGWSDAVAVLLPSRTPEGLERPYFMFGDSRFPMAIWYTDLATDSAAVLTGQGAGRITDNGIELERTAEYEDGVWSVRLKGSRTLGNYIMQESSFVPISFTAWDGFNAERGNMRGLSAWYHLYLEPIETESAALPMAKWFLIVLAAEIIIVGLVRLRTRRRKQT
;
A
#
# COMPACT_ATOMS: atom_id res chain seq x y z
N MET A 1 -74.51 15.93 61.74
CA MET A 1 -74.32 16.64 60.46
C MET A 1 -72.86 17.05 60.38
N ARG A 2 -72.17 16.67 59.29
CA ARG A 2 -70.78 17.01 58.89
C ARG A 2 -69.63 16.28 59.60
N TYR A 3 -69.18 15.19 58.96
CA TYR A 3 -67.83 14.65 59.08
C TYR A 3 -66.86 15.53 58.27
N LEU A 4 -65.74 15.94 58.88
CA LEU A 4 -64.62 16.64 58.22
C LEU A 4 -63.51 15.61 57.96
N LEU A 5 -63.30 15.27 56.69
CA LEU A 5 -62.17 14.46 56.22
C LEU A 5 -60.95 15.37 56.01
N PRO A 6 -59.74 15.03 56.47
CA PRO A 6 -58.55 15.78 56.13
C PRO A 6 -58.09 15.42 54.71
N LEU A 7 -57.90 16.43 53.87
CA LEU A 7 -57.32 16.32 52.54
C LEU A 7 -55.81 16.04 52.68
N LEU A 8 -55.38 14.82 52.33
CA LEU A 8 -53.96 14.47 52.23
C LEU A 8 -53.45 14.94 50.86
N LEU A 9 -52.75 16.07 50.83
CA LEU A 9 -52.01 16.54 49.65
C LEU A 9 -50.77 15.66 49.47
N ILE A 10 -50.88 14.66 48.59
CA ILE A 10 -49.72 13.89 48.10
C ILE A 10 -49.01 14.77 47.09
N GLY A 11 -47.90 15.40 47.50
CA GLY A 11 -46.98 16.07 46.59
C GLY A 11 -46.32 15.03 45.68
N PHE A 12 -46.71 15.00 44.41
CA PHE A 12 -45.94 14.32 43.37
C PHE A 12 -44.67 15.14 43.14
N ALA A 13 -43.55 14.71 43.74
CA ALA A 13 -42.23 15.12 43.27
C ALA A 13 -42.00 14.42 41.91
N PRO A 14 -41.69 15.16 40.83
CA PRO A 14 -41.26 14.52 39.60
C PRO A 14 -40.01 13.67 39.92
N PRO A 15 -39.85 12.48 39.31
CA PRO A 15 -38.62 11.72 39.47
C PRO A 15 -37.45 12.60 39.05
N ALA A 16 -36.47 12.78 39.94
CA ALA A 16 -35.20 13.33 39.56
C ALA A 16 -34.65 12.43 38.44
N LEU A 17 -34.48 12.97 37.24
CA LEU A 17 -33.70 12.31 36.20
C LEU A 17 -32.33 12.04 36.81
N ALA A 18 -32.01 10.77 37.10
CA ALA A 18 -30.68 10.39 37.48
C ALA A 18 -29.77 10.78 36.31
N GLN A 19 -28.93 11.78 36.53
CA GLN A 19 -27.93 12.19 35.55
C GLN A 19 -27.00 10.98 35.37
N GLN A 20 -26.96 10.43 34.17
CA GLN A 20 -26.07 9.31 33.85
C GLN A 20 -24.64 9.74 34.16
N GLU A 21 -24.00 9.05 35.11
CA GLU A 21 -22.61 9.35 35.47
C GLU A 21 -21.70 9.09 34.27
N ASN A 22 -20.78 10.02 34.01
CA ASN A 22 -19.78 9.88 32.96
C ASN A 22 -18.86 8.68 33.28
N ASP A 23 -18.61 7.83 32.28
CA ASP A 23 -17.77 6.63 32.44
C ASP A 23 -16.28 6.97 32.52
N LEU A 24 -15.82 7.51 33.66
CA LEU A 24 -14.43 7.99 33.85
C LEU A 24 -13.54 7.03 34.65
N GLY A 25 -14.09 5.91 35.11
CA GLY A 25 -13.43 5.02 36.07
C GLY A 25 -13.16 5.69 37.42
N THR A 26 -12.46 4.97 38.30
CA THR A 26 -12.02 5.49 39.59
C THR A 26 -10.69 6.24 39.48
N GLU A 27 -10.37 7.07 40.47
CA GLU A 27 -9.07 7.75 40.55
C GLU A 27 -7.90 6.76 40.57
N ALA A 28 -8.05 5.63 41.27
CA ALA A 28 -7.04 4.57 41.31
C ALA A 28 -6.79 3.97 39.92
N GLN A 29 -7.84 3.68 39.15
CA GLN A 29 -7.71 3.17 37.78
C GLN A 29 -7.01 4.16 36.86
N ARG A 30 -7.31 5.46 36.99
CA ARG A 30 -6.61 6.50 36.21
C ARG A 30 -5.15 6.63 36.61
N ALA A 31 -4.83 6.50 37.89
CA ALA A 31 -3.44 6.50 38.37
C ALA A 31 -2.65 5.31 37.82
N GLU A 32 -3.21 4.10 37.85
CA GLU A 32 -2.61 2.91 37.24
C GLU A 32 -2.46 3.08 35.71
N GLY A 33 -3.48 3.62 35.04
CA GLY A 33 -3.44 3.94 33.62
C GLY A 33 -2.33 4.93 33.26
N LYS A 34 -2.09 5.92 34.13
CA LYS A 34 -1.00 6.90 33.96
C LYS A 34 0.37 6.24 33.96
N GLU A 35 0.63 5.33 34.89
CA GLU A 35 1.92 4.63 34.97
C GLU A 35 2.20 3.85 33.67
N ILE A 36 1.18 3.20 33.13
CA ILE A 36 1.28 2.50 31.84
C ILE A 36 1.55 3.50 30.71
N TYR A 37 0.79 4.60 30.66
CA TYR A 37 0.91 5.62 29.63
C TYR A 37 2.31 6.23 29.58
N ASP A 38 2.85 6.64 30.74
CA ASP A 38 4.15 7.29 30.84
C ASP A 38 5.29 6.39 30.32
N ILE A 39 5.16 5.06 30.50
CA ILE A 39 6.17 4.07 30.09
C ILE A 39 5.99 3.63 28.63
N LYS A 40 4.74 3.52 28.14
CA LYS A 40 4.42 2.83 26.89
C LYS A 40 3.93 3.75 25.76
N CYS A 41 3.35 4.90 26.09
CA CYS A 41 2.60 5.73 25.15
C CYS A 41 3.21 7.13 25.01
N ALA A 42 3.68 7.74 26.10
CA ALA A 42 4.14 9.13 26.15
C ALA A 42 5.31 9.43 25.23
N HIS A 43 6.15 8.44 24.91
CA HIS A 43 7.27 8.59 23.96
C HIS A 43 6.83 8.95 22.54
N CYS A 44 5.59 8.63 22.17
CA CYS A 44 4.98 9.00 20.89
C CYS A 44 3.89 10.07 21.08
N HIS A 45 3.05 9.95 22.11
CA HIS A 45 1.87 10.81 22.29
C HIS A 45 2.11 12.05 23.18
N GLY A 46 3.32 12.26 23.69
CA GLY A 46 3.65 13.33 24.62
C GLY A 46 3.27 12.97 26.06
N TYR A 47 3.95 13.54 27.06
CA TYR A 47 3.57 13.30 28.46
C TYR A 47 2.25 13.99 28.83
N GLU A 48 1.90 15.06 28.12
CA GLU A 48 0.66 15.82 28.29
C GLU A 48 -0.46 15.35 27.34
N GLY A 49 -0.24 14.28 26.56
CA GLY A 49 -1.22 13.78 25.59
C GLY A 49 -1.41 14.64 24.35
N ASP A 50 -0.59 15.66 24.16
CA ASP A 50 -0.67 16.69 23.12
C ASP A 50 0.02 16.30 21.79
N ALA A 51 0.38 15.02 21.65
CA ALA A 51 1.20 14.51 20.55
C ALA A 51 2.55 15.22 20.39
N ASN A 52 3.06 15.89 21.43
CA ASN A 52 4.35 16.56 21.41
C ASN A 52 5.42 15.74 22.13
N ALA A 53 5.99 14.77 21.40
CA ALA A 53 7.09 13.95 21.90
C ALA A 53 8.31 14.01 20.98
N VAL A 54 9.46 13.58 21.50
CA VAL A 54 10.71 13.47 20.71
C VAL A 54 10.53 12.59 19.48
N ALA A 55 9.62 11.59 19.53
CA ALA A 55 9.35 10.73 18.38
C ALA A 55 8.44 11.38 17.33
N THR A 56 7.52 12.27 17.71
CA THR A 56 6.48 12.84 16.83
C THR A 56 6.98 13.31 15.47
N PRO A 57 8.09 14.07 15.36
CA PRO A 57 8.60 14.52 14.06
C PRO A 57 8.87 13.39 13.07
N TYR A 58 9.23 12.20 13.58
CA TYR A 58 9.61 11.01 12.82
C TYR A 58 8.45 10.04 12.60
N LEU A 59 7.21 10.44 12.92
CA LEU A 59 6.03 9.59 12.84
C LEU A 59 5.00 10.12 11.83
N ARG A 60 4.54 9.27 10.90
CA ARG A 60 3.43 9.50 9.98
C ARG A 60 2.51 8.26 9.94
N PRO A 61 1.18 8.41 10.03
CA PRO A 61 0.51 9.63 10.47
C PRO A 61 1.05 10.08 11.85
N THR A 62 0.94 11.38 12.13
CA THR A 62 1.33 11.91 13.44
C THR A 62 0.55 11.18 14.55
N PRO A 63 1.16 10.97 15.74
CA PRO A 63 0.45 10.46 16.90
C PRO A 63 -0.78 11.29 17.20
N ARG A 64 -1.80 10.65 17.77
CA ARG A 64 -3.03 11.33 18.16
C ARG A 64 -2.75 12.30 19.31
N ASP A 65 -3.15 13.56 19.11
CA ASP A 65 -3.35 14.55 20.16
C ASP A 65 -4.69 14.27 20.87
N PHE A 66 -4.59 13.77 22.11
CA PHE A 66 -5.72 13.43 22.95
C PHE A 66 -6.36 14.65 23.63
N THR A 67 -5.65 15.78 23.71
CA THR A 67 -6.16 17.02 24.31
C THR A 67 -7.21 17.72 23.47
N SER A 68 -7.36 17.30 22.20
CA SER A 68 -8.34 17.83 21.27
C SER A 68 -9.72 17.17 21.38
N GLY A 69 -9.84 16.03 22.06
CA GLY A 69 -11.06 15.20 22.04
C GLY A 69 -11.39 14.56 20.69
N ASN A 70 -10.58 14.78 19.64
CA ASN A 70 -10.85 14.30 18.28
C ASN A 70 -10.29 12.88 18.04
N TYR A 71 -11.16 11.88 18.18
CA TYR A 71 -10.81 10.48 17.88
C TYR A 71 -11.36 10.07 16.51
N LYS A 72 -10.51 9.46 15.67
CA LYS A 72 -10.91 9.01 14.33
C LYS A 72 -11.87 7.81 14.38
N PHE A 73 -11.55 6.79 15.17
CA PHE A 73 -12.26 5.51 15.17
C PHE A 73 -13.21 5.41 16.36
N ARG A 74 -14.51 5.56 16.10
CA ARG A 74 -15.56 5.69 17.14
C ARG A 74 -16.80 4.91 16.74
N SER A 75 -17.67 4.64 17.70
CA SER A 75 -19.04 4.16 17.48
C SER A 75 -20.09 5.21 17.87
N THR A 76 -19.76 6.49 17.73
CA THR A 76 -20.60 7.63 18.12
C THR A 76 -20.85 8.55 16.92
N GLU A 77 -21.83 9.45 17.03
CA GLU A 77 -22.13 10.38 15.94
C GLU A 77 -20.92 11.25 15.59
N SER A 78 -20.83 11.69 14.32
CA SER A 78 -19.72 12.54 13.87
C SER A 78 -19.62 13.81 14.71
N GLY A 79 -18.40 14.17 15.12
CA GLY A 79 -18.12 15.31 16.01
C GLY A 79 -18.23 15.00 17.50
N GLU A 80 -18.78 13.85 17.91
CA GLU A 80 -18.86 13.48 19.32
C GLU A 80 -17.62 12.71 19.82
N LEU A 81 -17.42 12.72 21.14
CA LEU A 81 -16.37 11.98 21.83
C LEU A 81 -16.49 10.46 21.62
N PRO A 82 -15.38 9.69 21.68
CA PRO A 82 -15.42 8.23 21.68
C PRO A 82 -16.06 7.67 22.95
N THR A 83 -16.61 6.45 22.86
CA THR A 83 -16.89 5.66 24.06
C THR A 83 -15.59 5.10 24.66
N THR A 84 -15.64 4.65 25.92
CA THR A 84 -14.50 3.94 26.53
C THR A 84 -14.14 2.67 25.75
N GLU A 85 -15.12 1.97 25.17
CA GLU A 85 -14.87 0.78 24.36
C GLU A 85 -14.18 1.11 23.03
N ASP A 86 -14.44 2.29 22.44
CA ASP A 86 -13.71 2.76 21.24
C ASP A 86 -12.23 3.00 21.53
N ILE A 87 -11.92 3.62 22.67
CA ILE A 87 -10.54 3.84 23.12
C ILE A 87 -9.86 2.50 23.38
N LYS A 88 -10.51 1.59 24.12
CA LYS A 88 -9.99 0.25 24.40
C LYS A 88 -9.73 -0.54 23.12
N ARG A 89 -10.67 -0.51 22.16
CA ARG A 89 -10.51 -1.18 20.86
C ARG A 89 -9.29 -0.65 20.10
N SER A 90 -9.12 0.67 20.04
CA SER A 90 -7.96 1.30 19.40
C SER A 90 -6.64 0.90 20.07
N ILE A 91 -6.61 0.77 21.40
CA ILE A 91 -5.43 0.28 22.14
C ILE A 91 -5.16 -1.20 21.83
N ARG A 92 -6.19 -2.05 21.88
CA ARG A 92 -6.05 -3.50 21.64
C ARG A 92 -5.47 -3.78 20.26
N LEU A 93 -6.11 -3.21 19.23
CA LEU A 93 -5.80 -3.48 17.82
C LEU A 93 -4.58 -2.69 17.32
N GLY A 94 -4.23 -1.59 18.00
CA GLY A 94 -3.27 -0.64 17.47
C GLY A 94 -3.79 0.02 16.19
N MET A 95 -2.88 0.44 15.32
CA MET A 95 -3.22 0.91 13.98
C MET A 95 -2.25 0.30 12.95
N PRO A 96 -2.69 -0.72 12.18
CA PRO A 96 -1.87 -1.34 11.14
C PRO A 96 -1.22 -0.31 10.21
N TYR A 97 -0.02 -0.63 9.71
CA TYR A 97 0.75 0.26 8.82
C TYR A 97 1.08 1.64 9.41
N THR A 98 1.09 1.75 10.73
CA THR A 98 1.60 2.92 11.46
C THR A 98 2.55 2.46 12.57
N SER A 99 3.09 3.41 13.32
CA SER A 99 3.94 3.13 14.50
C SER A 99 3.15 2.83 15.78
N MET A 100 1.82 2.72 15.73
CA MET A 100 0.98 2.34 16.88
C MET A 100 0.75 0.81 16.87
N PRO A 101 1.51 0.02 17.65
CA PRO A 101 1.36 -1.42 17.68
C PRO A 101 0.07 -1.85 18.39
N PRO A 102 -0.39 -3.09 18.18
CA PRO A 102 -1.41 -3.69 19.02
C PRO A 102 -0.86 -3.90 20.44
N TRP A 103 -1.68 -3.63 21.45
CA TRP A 103 -1.35 -3.88 22.86
C TRP A 103 -2.07 -5.08 23.46
N GLU A 104 -2.99 -5.69 22.70
CA GLU A 104 -3.59 -6.97 23.08
C GLU A 104 -2.50 -8.05 23.24
N GLY A 105 -2.59 -8.83 24.32
CA GLY A 105 -1.59 -9.84 24.67
C GLY A 105 -0.32 -9.30 25.33
N ILE A 106 -0.09 -7.99 25.30
CA ILE A 106 0.98 -7.31 26.06
C ILE A 106 0.41 -6.74 27.36
N LEU A 107 -0.75 -6.09 27.28
CA LEU A 107 -1.50 -5.58 28.42
C LEU A 107 -2.73 -6.46 28.68
N SER A 108 -3.10 -6.61 29.96
CA SER A 108 -4.36 -7.22 30.36
C SER A 108 -5.56 -6.32 30.08
N GLU A 109 -6.77 -6.90 30.00
CA GLU A 109 -8.00 -6.11 29.79
C GLU A 109 -8.23 -5.04 30.88
N SER A 110 -7.82 -5.30 32.12
CA SER A 110 -7.89 -4.31 33.19
C SER A 110 -6.91 -3.16 32.97
N GLU A 111 -5.68 -3.46 32.54
CA GLU A 111 -4.67 -2.44 32.23
C GLU A 111 -5.09 -1.58 31.04
N ILE A 112 -5.65 -2.19 29.99
CA ILE A 112 -6.21 -1.47 28.83
C ILE A 112 -7.39 -0.57 29.26
N THR A 113 -8.26 -1.07 30.14
CA THR A 113 -9.39 -0.28 30.67
C THR A 113 -8.89 0.91 31.49
N ASN A 114 -7.92 0.69 32.37
CA ASN A 114 -7.31 1.75 33.19
C ASN A 114 -6.61 2.80 32.33
N LEU A 115 -5.87 2.36 31.30
CA LEU A 115 -5.25 3.24 30.32
C LEU A 115 -6.30 4.07 29.56
N ALA A 116 -7.41 3.46 29.13
CA ALA A 116 -8.50 4.18 28.48
C ALA A 116 -9.10 5.27 29.39
N TYR A 117 -9.30 4.97 30.68
CA TYR A 117 -9.74 5.98 31.64
C TYR A 117 -8.73 7.10 31.85
N TYR A 118 -7.43 6.80 31.86
CA TYR A 118 -6.40 7.82 31.93
C TYR A 118 -6.40 8.71 30.68
N LEU A 119 -6.53 8.14 29.47
CA LEU A 119 -6.59 8.93 28.23
C LEU A 119 -7.73 9.96 28.23
N LYS A 120 -8.88 9.63 28.83
CA LYS A 120 -10.02 10.55 28.98
C LYS A 120 -9.71 11.77 29.86
N THR A 121 -8.63 11.75 30.65
CA THR A 121 -8.25 12.89 31.50
C THR A 121 -7.63 14.05 30.73
N PHE A 122 -7.15 13.80 29.51
CA PHE A 122 -6.54 14.84 28.66
C PHE A 122 -7.57 15.81 28.08
N GLU A 123 -8.85 15.43 28.00
CA GLU A 123 -9.93 16.24 27.45
C GLU A 123 -11.05 16.45 28.50
N PRO A 124 -11.21 17.66 29.06
CA PRO A 124 -12.23 17.96 30.06
C PRO A 124 -13.68 17.67 29.64
N ALA A 125 -13.99 17.68 28.35
CA ALA A 125 -15.33 17.40 27.85
C ALA A 125 -15.84 15.99 28.20
N PHE A 126 -14.95 15.03 28.51
CA PHE A 126 -15.35 13.71 29.02
C PHE A 126 -16.01 13.76 30.40
N ASP A 127 -15.65 14.73 31.26
CA ASP A 127 -16.30 14.98 32.56
C ASP A 127 -17.44 16.00 32.45
N GLY A 128 -17.63 16.56 31.26
CA GLY A 128 -18.64 17.55 30.96
C GLY A 128 -19.98 16.96 30.47
N PRO A 129 -20.88 17.83 29.97
CA PRO A 129 -22.16 17.41 29.39
C PRO A 129 -22.01 16.58 28.11
N TYR A 130 -20.82 16.58 27.48
CA TYR A 130 -20.51 15.79 26.28
C TYR A 130 -19.93 14.40 26.58
N GLY A 131 -19.72 14.06 27.87
CA GLY A 131 -19.14 12.79 28.29
C GLY A 131 -20.01 11.54 28.03
N ASN A 132 -21.27 11.75 27.68
CA ASN A 132 -22.22 10.71 27.28
C ASN A 132 -22.64 10.92 25.81
N PRO A 133 -21.84 10.44 24.85
CA PRO A 133 -22.13 10.61 23.43
C PRO A 133 -23.29 9.72 22.95
N THR A 134 -23.91 10.12 21.86
CA THR A 134 -24.90 9.38 21.08
C THR A 134 -24.23 8.23 20.33
N VAL A 135 -24.53 7.01 20.73
CA VAL A 135 -23.99 5.79 20.11
C VAL A 135 -24.71 5.49 18.80
N VAL A 136 -23.94 5.28 17.74
CA VAL A 136 -24.44 4.78 16.45
C VAL A 136 -24.52 3.26 16.52
N GLU A 137 -25.70 2.71 16.21
CA GLU A 137 -25.87 1.27 16.12
C GLU A 137 -25.04 0.71 14.95
N ILE A 138 -24.12 -0.21 15.26
CA ILE A 138 -23.32 -0.92 14.26
C ILE A 138 -23.84 -2.36 14.21
N PRO A 139 -24.65 -2.71 13.19
CA PRO A 139 -25.18 -4.05 13.08
C PRO A 139 -24.07 -5.06 12.78
N ARG A 140 -24.33 -6.32 13.14
CA ARG A 140 -23.47 -7.44 12.73
C ARG A 140 -23.51 -7.56 11.21
N ALA A 141 -22.35 -7.77 10.57
CA ALA A 141 -22.33 -7.90 9.12
C ALA A 141 -23.16 -9.12 8.66
N PRO A 142 -24.02 -8.96 7.64
CA PRO A 142 -24.59 -10.09 6.93
C PRO A 142 -23.48 -10.89 6.23
N SER A 143 -23.80 -12.06 5.66
CA SER A 143 -22.84 -12.75 4.78
C SER A 143 -22.42 -11.85 3.63
N TYR A 144 -21.15 -11.95 3.22
CA TYR A 144 -20.64 -11.21 2.06
C TYR A 144 -21.39 -11.63 0.79
N SER A 145 -21.78 -10.64 -0.01
CA SER A 145 -22.47 -10.85 -1.27
C SER A 145 -21.51 -10.71 -2.44
N GLU A 146 -21.38 -11.78 -3.23
CA GLU A 146 -20.70 -11.77 -4.54
C GLU A 146 -21.67 -11.45 -5.70
N ASP A 147 -22.92 -11.09 -5.39
CA ASP A 147 -23.92 -10.76 -6.40
C ASP A 147 -23.49 -9.51 -7.19
N PRO A 148 -23.28 -9.61 -8.52
CA PRO A 148 -22.87 -8.48 -9.33
C PRO A 148 -23.81 -7.28 -9.25
N ASP A 149 -25.12 -7.49 -9.10
CA ASP A 149 -26.09 -6.40 -9.01
C ASP A 149 -25.95 -5.67 -7.66
N HIS A 150 -25.64 -6.40 -6.59
CA HIS A 150 -25.37 -5.82 -5.26
C HIS A 150 -24.08 -4.99 -5.25
N LEU A 151 -23.00 -5.50 -5.86
CA LEU A 151 -21.74 -4.77 -5.97
C LEU A 151 -21.87 -3.56 -6.90
N ALA A 152 -22.64 -3.68 -7.99
CA ALA A 152 -22.96 -2.55 -8.86
C ALA A 152 -23.75 -1.47 -8.11
N ARG A 153 -24.72 -1.86 -7.28
CA ARG A 153 -25.44 -0.93 -6.41
C ARG A 153 -24.50 -0.21 -5.43
N GLY A 154 -23.58 -0.94 -4.81
CA GLY A 154 -22.56 -0.36 -3.94
C GLY A 154 -21.66 0.65 -4.65
N ARG A 155 -21.27 0.36 -5.89
CA ARG A 155 -20.52 1.29 -6.75
C ARG A 155 -21.32 2.55 -7.08
N GLU A 156 -22.60 2.42 -7.44
CA GLU A 156 -23.47 3.58 -7.68
C GLU A 156 -23.54 4.50 -6.47
N ILE A 157 -23.63 3.93 -5.27
CA ILE A 157 -23.65 4.69 -4.01
C ILE A 157 -22.31 5.38 -3.78
N PHE A 158 -21.19 4.68 -4.04
CA PHE A 158 -19.84 5.24 -3.94
C PHE A 158 -19.66 6.46 -4.85
N GLU A 159 -20.10 6.38 -6.10
CA GLU A 159 -20.04 7.49 -7.06
C GLU A 159 -21.03 8.61 -6.70
N ALA A 160 -22.28 8.28 -6.34
CA ALA A 160 -23.31 9.26 -6.01
C ALA A 160 -23.01 10.08 -4.74
N ASN A 161 -22.22 9.52 -3.82
CA ASN A 161 -21.79 10.19 -2.59
C ASN A 161 -20.40 10.82 -2.70
N GLN A 162 -19.88 10.99 -3.92
CA GLN A 162 -18.63 11.69 -4.22
C GLN A 162 -17.39 11.05 -3.57
N CYS A 163 -17.44 9.76 -3.23
CA CYS A 163 -16.28 9.05 -2.68
C CYS A 163 -15.11 9.06 -3.67
N THR A 164 -15.40 9.09 -4.98
CA THR A 164 -14.43 9.16 -6.08
C THR A 164 -13.59 10.44 -6.08
N ASP A 165 -14.09 11.55 -5.53
CA ASP A 165 -13.39 12.83 -5.55
C ASP A 165 -12.10 12.76 -4.71
N CYS A 166 -12.11 11.96 -3.65
CA CYS A 166 -10.94 11.71 -2.79
C CYS A 166 -10.30 10.34 -3.07
N HIS A 167 -11.09 9.27 -3.13
CA HIS A 167 -10.55 7.91 -3.22
C HIS A 167 -10.27 7.45 -4.66
N GLY A 168 -10.70 8.19 -5.68
CA GLY A 168 -10.59 7.80 -7.08
C GLY A 168 -11.64 6.75 -7.48
N VAL A 169 -11.83 6.57 -8.79
CA VAL A 169 -12.85 5.66 -9.35
C VAL A 169 -12.63 4.19 -9.00
N ASN A 170 -11.37 3.81 -8.75
CA ASN A 170 -10.97 2.45 -8.39
C ASN A 170 -10.57 2.33 -6.89
N GLY A 171 -10.84 3.37 -6.09
CA GLY A 171 -10.53 3.37 -4.66
C GLY A 171 -9.04 3.40 -4.31
N ARG A 172 -8.14 3.79 -5.22
CA ARG A 172 -6.68 3.79 -5.00
C ARG A 172 -6.15 5.01 -4.24
N GLY A 173 -7.02 5.94 -3.86
CA GLY A 173 -6.64 7.17 -3.16
C GLY A 173 -6.14 8.29 -4.08
N ASN A 174 -6.48 8.22 -5.37
CA ASN A 174 -6.01 9.10 -6.44
C ASN A 174 -7.12 10.00 -7.00
N GLY A 175 -8.14 10.34 -6.19
CA GLY A 175 -9.20 11.25 -6.60
C GLY A 175 -8.66 12.67 -6.82
N HIS A 176 -9.34 13.47 -7.64
CA HIS A 176 -8.83 14.80 -8.01
C HIS A 176 -8.56 15.72 -6.79
N SER A 177 -9.31 15.53 -5.70
CA SER A 177 -9.17 16.31 -4.47
C SER A 177 -8.11 15.75 -3.52
N ALA A 178 -7.65 14.50 -3.72
CA ALA A 178 -6.72 13.81 -2.83
C ALA A 178 -5.44 14.61 -2.51
N PRO A 179 -4.79 15.28 -3.49
CA PRO A 179 -3.57 16.06 -3.24
C PRO A 179 -3.77 17.28 -2.34
N GLU A 180 -5.00 17.78 -2.24
CA GLU A 180 -5.34 19.00 -1.51
C GLU A 180 -5.88 18.71 -0.10
N LEU A 181 -6.04 17.44 0.27
CA LEU A 181 -6.62 17.06 1.56
C LEU A 181 -5.67 17.35 2.72
N VAL A 182 -6.19 18.08 3.69
CA VAL A 182 -5.54 18.32 4.98
C VAL A 182 -6.44 17.88 6.12
N ASP A 183 -5.84 17.47 7.23
CA ASP A 183 -6.57 17.27 8.49
C ASP A 183 -6.86 18.61 9.18
N ASP A 184 -7.62 18.58 10.28
CA ASP A 184 -8.02 19.80 11.01
C ASP A 184 -6.83 20.58 11.60
N TRP A 185 -5.65 19.93 11.69
CA TRP A 185 -4.40 20.54 12.14
C TRP A 185 -3.54 21.08 10.98
N GLY A 186 -4.03 20.98 9.74
CA GLY A 186 -3.36 21.46 8.53
C GLY A 186 -2.29 20.53 7.98
N PHE A 187 -2.19 19.28 8.46
CA PHE A 187 -1.26 18.30 7.90
C PHE A 187 -1.89 17.61 6.69
N PRO A 188 -1.13 17.41 5.59
CA PRO A 188 -1.60 16.62 4.46
C PRO A 188 -2.06 15.22 4.90
N ILE A 189 -3.23 14.79 4.43
CA ILE A 189 -3.80 13.49 4.76
C ILE A 189 -4.20 12.74 3.49
N ARG A 190 -3.50 11.63 3.23
CA ARG A 190 -3.82 10.77 2.10
C ARG A 190 -5.05 9.90 2.39
N PRO A 191 -6.02 9.82 1.45
CA PRO A 191 -7.08 8.82 1.51
C PRO A 191 -6.51 7.41 1.59
N ALA A 192 -7.22 6.50 2.24
CA ALA A 192 -6.83 5.10 2.23
C ALA A 192 -6.95 4.53 0.80
N ASP A 193 -5.94 3.75 0.40
CA ASP A 193 -6.01 2.88 -0.76
C ASP A 193 -6.90 1.67 -0.41
N MET A 194 -8.14 1.71 -0.88
CA MET A 194 -9.17 0.73 -0.61
C MET A 194 -8.91 -0.62 -1.27
N THR A 195 -7.96 -0.69 -2.21
CA THR A 195 -7.50 -1.95 -2.80
C THR A 195 -6.51 -2.70 -1.90
N LYS A 196 -6.12 -2.09 -0.76
CA LYS A 196 -5.14 -2.60 0.21
C LYS A 196 -5.71 -2.61 1.62
N ARG A 197 -6.84 -3.29 1.85
CA ARG A 197 -7.56 -3.27 3.14
C ARG A 197 -6.74 -3.76 4.35
N TRP A 198 -5.68 -4.53 4.13
CA TRP A 198 -4.73 -4.90 5.19
C TRP A 198 -3.97 -3.69 5.78
N THR A 199 -4.06 -2.52 5.14
CA THR A 199 -3.52 -1.24 5.62
C THR A 199 -4.53 -0.40 6.39
N TYR A 200 -5.79 -0.84 6.50
CA TYR A 200 -6.83 -0.08 7.21
C TYR A 200 -6.47 0.06 8.69
N ARG A 201 -6.43 1.31 9.15
CA ARG A 201 -5.94 1.66 10.49
C ARG A 201 -6.89 1.25 11.62
N ALA A 202 -8.18 1.07 11.34
CA ALA A 202 -9.17 0.64 12.33
C ALA A 202 -9.30 -0.90 12.36
N SER A 203 -9.51 -1.51 11.20
CA SER A 203 -9.57 -2.95 10.93
C SER A 203 -10.04 -3.15 9.47
N ALA A 204 -9.75 -4.32 8.89
CA ALA A 204 -10.24 -4.73 7.57
C ALA A 204 -11.63 -5.43 7.61
N THR A 205 -12.22 -5.60 8.80
CA THR A 205 -13.53 -6.27 8.96
C THR A 205 -14.66 -5.42 8.38
N ARG A 206 -15.68 -6.06 7.79
CA ARG A 206 -16.81 -5.37 7.16
C ARG A 206 -17.58 -4.50 8.16
N GLU A 207 -17.72 -4.93 9.41
CA GLU A 207 -18.30 -4.09 10.47
C GLU A 207 -17.50 -2.83 10.77
N GLU A 208 -16.17 -2.86 10.61
CA GLU A 208 -15.34 -1.66 10.81
C GLU A 208 -15.42 -0.71 9.63
N VAL A 209 -15.51 -1.26 8.41
CA VAL A 209 -15.75 -0.47 7.19
C VAL A 209 -17.12 0.21 7.29
N TYR A 210 -18.16 -0.52 7.68
CA TYR A 210 -19.49 0.03 7.97
C TYR A 210 -19.41 1.15 9.01
N ARG A 211 -18.75 0.89 10.15
CA ARG A 211 -18.59 1.88 11.22
C ARG A 211 -17.88 3.14 10.73
N THR A 212 -16.82 2.99 9.91
CA THR A 212 -16.08 4.13 9.35
C THR A 212 -17.01 5.02 8.52
N PHE A 213 -17.83 4.44 7.66
CA PHE A 213 -18.79 5.21 6.86
C PHE A 213 -19.87 5.87 7.71
N MET A 214 -20.41 5.18 8.71
CA MET A 214 -21.53 5.69 9.49
C MET A 214 -21.11 6.70 10.56
N THR A 215 -19.87 6.64 11.06
CA THR A 215 -19.42 7.55 12.13
C THR A 215 -18.55 8.69 11.63
N GLY A 216 -17.95 8.55 10.43
CA GLY A 216 -16.96 9.48 9.92
C GLY A 216 -15.66 9.47 10.76
N LEU A 217 -14.65 10.18 10.28
CA LEU A 217 -13.36 10.27 10.95
C LEU A 217 -13.13 11.69 11.46
N ASN A 218 -13.43 11.95 12.74
CA ASN A 218 -13.23 13.28 13.33
C ASN A 218 -11.78 13.76 13.12
N GLY A 219 -11.65 15.05 12.81
CA GLY A 219 -10.37 15.64 12.48
C GLY A 219 -9.91 15.41 11.05
N THR A 220 -10.73 14.84 10.16
CA THR A 220 -10.40 14.67 8.74
C THR A 220 -11.53 15.06 7.80
N PRO A 221 -11.26 15.23 6.50
CA PRO A 221 -12.28 15.48 5.49
C PRO A 221 -13.26 14.33 5.24
N MET A 222 -13.19 13.20 5.96
CA MET A 222 -14.02 12.01 5.72
C MET A 222 -15.28 12.07 6.60
N PRO A 223 -16.44 12.45 6.05
CA PRO A 223 -17.64 12.71 6.84
C PRO A 223 -18.34 11.41 7.27
N SER A 224 -19.38 11.56 8.08
CA SER A 224 -20.37 10.50 8.29
C SER A 224 -21.39 10.51 7.15
N TYR A 225 -21.75 9.31 6.69
CA TYR A 225 -22.80 9.08 5.71
C TYR A 225 -24.09 8.52 6.35
N LEU A 226 -24.18 8.50 7.68
CA LEU A 226 -25.33 7.94 8.42
C LEU A 226 -26.66 8.59 8.01
N GLN A 227 -26.65 9.91 7.79
CA GLN A 227 -27.84 10.67 7.41
C GLN A 227 -28.07 10.69 5.89
N THR A 228 -27.02 10.49 5.09
CA THR A 228 -27.09 10.55 3.63
C THR A 228 -27.52 9.22 3.02
N ILE A 229 -27.04 8.10 3.59
CA ILE A 229 -27.40 6.74 3.18
C ILE A 229 -28.30 6.17 4.26
N SER A 230 -29.62 6.32 4.09
CA SER A 230 -30.60 5.91 5.11
C SER A 230 -31.00 4.44 5.01
N ASP A 231 -30.89 3.83 3.83
CA ASP A 231 -31.26 2.44 3.60
C ASP A 231 -30.13 1.50 4.04
N GLU A 232 -30.50 0.47 4.82
CA GLU A 232 -29.53 -0.46 5.40
C GLU A 232 -28.91 -1.40 4.36
N GLU A 233 -29.68 -1.80 3.35
CA GLU A 233 -29.18 -2.62 2.25
C GLU A 233 -28.16 -1.84 1.41
N ASP A 234 -28.43 -0.55 1.16
CA ASP A 234 -27.51 0.36 0.48
C ASP A 234 -26.20 0.54 1.27
N ARG A 235 -26.25 0.65 2.61
CA ARG A 235 -25.03 0.73 3.43
C ARG A 235 -24.17 -0.52 3.30
N TRP A 236 -24.77 -1.70 3.34
CA TRP A 236 -24.03 -2.95 3.16
C TRP A 236 -23.55 -3.15 1.72
N ALA A 237 -24.31 -2.70 0.71
CA ALA A 237 -23.85 -2.69 -0.67
C ALA A 237 -22.59 -1.84 -0.85
N LEU A 238 -22.56 -0.64 -0.26
CA LEU A 238 -21.36 0.20 -0.26
C LEU A 238 -20.17 -0.49 0.43
N VAL A 239 -20.41 -1.12 1.59
CA VAL A 239 -19.38 -1.87 2.32
C VAL A 239 -18.84 -3.03 1.50
N ASP A 240 -19.70 -3.88 0.95
CA ASP A 240 -19.29 -5.05 0.17
C ASP A 240 -18.62 -4.63 -1.14
N TYR A 241 -19.05 -3.53 -1.78
CA TYR A 241 -18.33 -2.94 -2.92
C TYR A 241 -16.91 -2.53 -2.53
N VAL A 242 -16.73 -1.69 -1.52
CA VAL A 242 -15.38 -1.25 -1.07
C VAL A 242 -14.54 -2.44 -0.59
N TRP A 243 -15.16 -3.42 0.07
CA TRP A 243 -14.50 -4.63 0.53
C TRP A 243 -14.03 -5.49 -0.65
N SER A 244 -14.80 -5.55 -1.75
CA SER A 244 -14.47 -6.30 -2.97
C SER A 244 -13.31 -5.71 -3.80
N LEU A 245 -12.97 -4.43 -3.60
CA LEU A 245 -11.83 -3.78 -4.27
C LEU A 245 -10.47 -4.36 -3.84
N SER A 246 -10.41 -5.03 -2.69
CA SER A 246 -9.16 -5.52 -2.10
C SER A 246 -9.14 -7.03 -1.94
N ARG A 247 -7.94 -7.59 -2.04
CA ARG A 247 -7.63 -8.95 -1.61
C ARG A 247 -7.51 -9.01 -0.08
N ASP A 248 -7.58 -10.21 0.51
CA ASP A 248 -7.45 -10.42 1.97
C ASP A 248 -6.08 -10.01 2.50
N THR A 249 -5.03 -10.37 1.74
CA THR A 249 -3.63 -10.17 2.11
C THR A 249 -2.85 -9.67 0.88
N PRO A 250 -1.70 -9.02 1.08
CA PRO A 250 -0.87 -8.55 -0.03
C PRO A 250 -0.24 -9.66 -0.87
N GLU A 251 -0.25 -10.94 -0.43
CA GLU A 251 0.38 -12.08 -1.14
C GLU A 251 1.82 -11.78 -1.62
N TYR A 252 2.69 -11.30 -0.71
CA TYR A 252 4.05 -10.90 -1.09
C TYR A 252 4.86 -12.04 -1.72
N GLY A 253 5.45 -11.74 -2.89
CA GLY A 253 6.37 -12.59 -3.61
C GLY A 253 7.74 -12.67 -2.95
N THR A 254 8.47 -13.73 -3.29
CA THR A 254 9.88 -13.91 -2.91
C THR A 254 10.82 -14.06 -4.12
N VAL A 255 10.23 -14.31 -5.29
CA VAL A 255 10.90 -14.50 -6.58
C VAL A 255 10.01 -13.97 -7.69
N VAL A 256 10.63 -13.42 -8.74
CA VAL A 256 9.96 -13.17 -10.03
C VAL A 256 10.36 -14.32 -10.96
N SER A 257 9.39 -15.11 -11.42
CA SER A 257 9.64 -16.06 -12.51
C SER A 257 9.73 -15.29 -13.82
N VAL A 258 10.86 -15.43 -14.51
CA VAL A 258 11.14 -14.70 -15.75
C VAL A 258 11.04 -15.67 -16.91
N GLN A 259 10.00 -15.51 -17.72
CA GLN A 259 9.75 -16.36 -18.88
C GLN A 259 10.77 -16.06 -19.98
N GLY A 260 11.34 -17.12 -20.56
CA GLY A 260 12.26 -17.03 -21.68
C GLY A 260 11.54 -17.11 -23.03
N GLN A 261 11.86 -16.21 -23.96
CA GLN A 261 11.33 -16.21 -25.31
C GLN A 261 12.42 -16.08 -26.38
N THR A 262 12.09 -16.49 -27.61
CA THR A 262 13.05 -16.51 -28.74
C THR A 262 13.01 -15.25 -29.61
N GLY A 263 11.97 -14.43 -29.49
CA GLY A 263 11.76 -13.22 -30.28
C GLY A 263 12.40 -11.95 -29.71
N GLU A 264 12.23 -10.86 -30.47
CA GLU A 264 12.51 -9.50 -30.02
C GLU A 264 11.58 -9.12 -28.86
N LEU A 265 12.07 -8.30 -27.93
CA LEU A 265 11.28 -7.83 -26.79
C LEU A 265 10.73 -6.43 -27.11
N GLU A 266 9.59 -6.35 -27.79
CA GLU A 266 8.91 -5.08 -28.04
C GLU A 266 8.19 -4.61 -26.77
N LEU A 267 8.56 -3.44 -26.24
CA LEU A 267 7.96 -2.95 -25.00
C LEU A 267 6.48 -2.57 -25.19
N GLY A 268 5.61 -3.23 -24.45
CA GLY A 268 4.17 -2.97 -24.40
C GLY A 268 3.48 -4.01 -23.50
N ASP A 269 2.17 -3.85 -23.25
CA ASP A 269 1.40 -4.76 -22.39
C ASP A 269 1.43 -6.22 -22.86
N GLU A 270 1.32 -6.43 -24.17
CA GLU A 270 1.31 -7.75 -24.79
C GLU A 270 2.57 -8.56 -24.48
N LEU A 271 3.73 -7.90 -24.29
CA LEU A 271 4.97 -8.58 -23.92
C LEU A 271 4.88 -9.27 -22.56
N PHE A 272 4.08 -8.72 -21.63
CA PHE A 272 3.98 -9.18 -20.25
C PHE A 272 2.63 -9.89 -19.96
N ALA A 273 1.81 -10.14 -20.98
CA ALA A 273 0.48 -10.70 -20.83
C ALA A 273 0.50 -12.08 -20.14
N ASP A 274 1.43 -12.96 -20.54
CA ASP A 274 1.60 -14.30 -19.98
C ASP A 274 2.61 -14.37 -18.83
N ALA A 275 3.29 -13.26 -18.53
CA ALA A 275 4.31 -13.22 -17.48
C ALA A 275 3.67 -13.24 -16.08
N SER A 276 4.22 -14.09 -15.20
CA SER A 276 3.79 -14.18 -13.81
C SER A 276 4.11 -12.90 -13.04
N GLU A 277 3.13 -12.38 -12.32
CA GLU A 277 3.30 -11.22 -11.46
C GLU A 277 3.80 -11.62 -10.07
N ALA A 278 4.75 -10.85 -9.54
CA ALA A 278 5.16 -10.92 -8.15
C ALA A 278 5.05 -9.54 -7.49
N TYR A 279 4.39 -9.46 -6.34
CA TYR A 279 4.21 -8.22 -5.58
C TYR A 279 5.19 -8.14 -4.41
N PHE A 280 5.95 -7.06 -4.29
CA PHE A 280 6.95 -6.89 -3.23
C PHE A 280 6.62 -5.70 -2.33
N PRO A 281 6.88 -5.79 -1.01
CA PRO A 281 6.74 -4.65 -0.12
C PRO A 281 7.85 -3.63 -0.40
N ILE A 282 7.45 -2.36 -0.42
CA ILE A 282 8.37 -1.22 -0.40
C ILE A 282 8.28 -0.59 0.98
N VAL A 283 9.44 -0.39 1.61
CA VAL A 283 9.56 0.17 2.95
C VAL A 283 10.55 1.32 2.96
N GLY A 284 10.43 2.14 3.99
CA GLY A 284 11.32 3.27 4.20
C GLY A 284 12.74 2.88 4.55
N GLN A 285 13.74 3.60 4.03
CA GLN A 285 15.12 3.48 4.50
C GLN A 285 15.33 4.30 5.78
N VAL A 286 15.95 3.69 6.79
CA VAL A 286 16.15 4.32 8.11
C VAL A 286 17.61 4.37 8.56
N ILE A 287 18.56 3.95 7.70
CA ILE A 287 19.96 3.82 8.10
C ILE A 287 20.75 5.08 7.75
N GLU A 288 20.64 5.56 6.51
CA GLU A 288 21.39 6.71 6.01
C GLU A 288 20.59 8.02 6.16
N PRO A 289 21.25 9.20 6.19
CA PRO A 289 20.59 10.50 6.10
C PRO A 289 19.68 10.61 4.85
N GLY A 290 18.66 11.46 4.93
CA GLY A 290 17.57 11.51 3.95
C GLY A 290 16.61 10.33 4.12
N ARG A 291 16.08 10.13 5.34
CA ARG A 291 15.22 8.98 5.65
C ARG A 291 13.81 9.23 5.15
N ALA A 292 13.29 8.31 4.34
CA ALA A 292 11.85 8.22 4.10
C ALA A 292 11.28 7.24 5.12
N PHE A 293 10.78 7.73 6.25
CA PHE A 293 10.18 6.84 7.27
C PHE A 293 8.86 6.22 6.77
N TYR A 294 8.18 6.92 5.86
CA TYR A 294 6.86 6.59 5.34
C TYR A 294 6.86 6.84 3.83
N PRO A 295 7.44 5.93 3.06
CA PRO A 295 7.44 6.09 1.62
C PRO A 295 5.99 6.12 1.12
N GLY A 296 5.73 6.95 0.13
CA GLY A 296 4.40 7.01 -0.49
C GLY A 296 4.04 5.72 -1.22
N VAL A 297 5.06 5.09 -1.80
CA VAL A 297 4.98 3.76 -2.40
C VAL A 297 5.21 2.69 -1.34
N ASN A 298 4.21 1.82 -1.14
CA ASN A 298 4.27 0.72 -0.14
C ASN A 298 4.36 -0.69 -0.76
N GLY A 299 4.33 -0.79 -2.08
CA GLY A 299 4.55 -2.04 -2.78
C GLY A 299 4.64 -1.87 -4.28
N ILE A 300 5.28 -2.83 -4.93
CA ILE A 300 5.55 -2.84 -6.37
C ILE A 300 5.25 -4.22 -6.94
N SER A 301 4.41 -4.28 -7.97
CA SER A 301 4.18 -5.45 -8.80
C SER A 301 5.24 -5.52 -9.89
N VAL A 302 5.76 -6.72 -10.13
CA VAL A 302 6.86 -6.94 -11.06
C VAL A 302 6.54 -8.12 -11.97
N LYS A 303 6.71 -7.90 -13.27
CA LYS A 303 6.72 -8.93 -14.30
C LYS A 303 8.02 -8.81 -15.09
N ALA A 304 8.55 -9.92 -15.58
CA ALA A 304 9.75 -9.87 -16.39
C ALA A 304 9.76 -10.97 -17.45
N VAL A 305 10.32 -10.63 -18.61
CA VAL A 305 10.50 -11.53 -19.76
C VAL A 305 11.91 -11.32 -20.30
N TYR A 306 12.53 -12.38 -20.80
CA TYR A 306 13.89 -12.29 -21.32
C TYR A 306 14.06 -13.07 -22.62
N ASN A 307 15.05 -12.69 -23.43
CA ASN A 307 15.52 -13.44 -24.59
C ASN A 307 17.02 -13.72 -24.47
N VAL A 308 17.65 -14.18 -25.55
CA VAL A 308 19.08 -14.55 -25.56
C VAL A 308 20.04 -13.42 -25.14
N SER A 309 19.68 -12.14 -25.31
CA SER A 309 20.58 -10.99 -25.08
C SER A 309 20.05 -9.96 -24.08
N GLU A 310 18.73 -9.87 -23.93
CA GLU A 310 18.04 -8.79 -23.24
C GLU A 310 17.03 -9.31 -22.23
N ILE A 311 16.68 -8.45 -21.29
CA ILE A 311 15.61 -8.66 -20.32
C ILE A 311 14.77 -7.40 -20.26
N ALA A 312 13.46 -7.58 -20.24
CA ALA A 312 12.46 -6.54 -20.04
C ALA A 312 11.78 -6.75 -18.68
N ILE A 313 11.63 -5.68 -17.92
CA ILE A 313 11.03 -5.68 -16.58
C ILE A 313 9.92 -4.63 -16.56
N GLN A 314 8.71 -5.06 -16.23
CA GLN A 314 7.58 -4.19 -15.94
C GLN A 314 7.46 -4.01 -14.43
N LEU A 315 7.28 -2.77 -14.01
CA LEU A 315 7.09 -2.32 -12.65
C LEU A 315 5.75 -1.60 -12.58
N GLN A 316 4.92 -1.98 -11.63
CA GLN A 316 3.65 -1.29 -11.36
C GLN A 316 3.50 -0.95 -9.89
N TRP A 317 3.14 0.28 -9.58
CA TRP A 317 2.84 0.70 -8.21
C TRP A 317 1.69 1.70 -8.19
N HIS A 318 1.04 1.79 -7.04
CA HIS A 318 -0.02 2.78 -6.85
C HIS A 318 0.58 4.11 -6.46
N ASP A 319 0.10 5.17 -7.09
CA ASP A 319 0.44 6.54 -6.77
C ASP A 319 -0.82 7.40 -6.67
N MET A 320 -0.74 8.45 -5.88
CA MET A 320 -1.85 9.38 -5.72
C MET A 320 -1.96 10.30 -6.94
N THR A 321 -0.82 10.81 -7.38
CA THR A 321 -0.66 11.71 -8.52
C THR A 321 0.55 11.29 -9.32
N ALA A 322 0.56 11.65 -10.60
CA ALA A 322 1.72 11.45 -11.45
C ALA A 322 2.55 12.72 -11.44
N GLU A 323 3.62 12.75 -10.66
CA GLU A 323 4.60 13.83 -10.71
C GLU A 323 5.55 13.61 -11.90
N ALA A 324 5.05 13.89 -13.11
CA ALA A 324 5.80 13.78 -14.37
C ALA A 324 6.50 15.10 -14.79
N GLU A 325 6.66 16.03 -13.85
CA GLU A 325 7.38 17.29 -14.04
C GLU A 325 8.38 17.48 -12.90
N GLY A 326 9.42 18.29 -13.12
CA GLY A 326 10.46 18.55 -12.13
C GLY A 326 11.72 17.73 -12.38
N MET A 327 12.33 17.21 -11.31
CA MET A 327 13.54 16.39 -11.42
C MET A 327 13.63 15.36 -10.29
N ASN A 328 14.25 14.22 -10.59
CA ASN A 328 14.66 13.25 -9.58
C ASN A 328 16.01 12.65 -9.99
N HIS A 329 16.81 12.26 -9.00
CA HIS A 329 18.03 11.48 -9.22
C HIS A 329 18.48 10.83 -7.92
N PRO A 330 18.98 9.57 -7.95
CA PRO A 330 19.42 8.85 -6.76
C PRO A 330 20.65 9.47 -6.07
N ALA A 331 21.37 10.36 -6.76
CA ALA A 331 22.53 11.08 -6.21
C ALA A 331 22.20 12.48 -5.66
N ILE A 332 20.94 12.94 -5.72
CA ILE A 332 20.56 14.22 -5.11
C ILE A 332 20.75 14.11 -3.59
N GLU A 333 21.48 15.06 -3.01
CA GLU A 333 21.61 15.12 -1.56
C GLU A 333 20.28 15.53 -0.94
N VAL A 334 19.86 14.76 0.06
CA VAL A 334 18.73 15.12 0.90
C VAL A 334 19.28 15.72 2.18
N PRO A 335 18.89 16.95 2.55
CA PRO A 335 19.32 17.55 3.79
C PRO A 335 18.89 16.66 4.97
N MET A 336 19.62 16.76 6.07
CA MET A 336 19.19 16.09 7.30
C MET A 336 17.80 16.61 7.66
N PHE A 337 16.85 15.69 7.89
CA PHE A 337 15.49 16.05 8.26
C PHE A 337 15.51 17.00 9.47
N ASP A 338 15.12 18.25 9.23
CA ASP A 338 14.92 19.26 10.25
C ASP A 338 13.43 19.56 10.35
N PRO A 339 12.75 19.15 11.43
CA PRO A 339 11.32 19.41 11.59
C PRO A 339 10.99 20.91 11.72
N MET A 340 11.97 21.77 11.98
CA MET A 340 11.81 23.23 12.05
C MET A 340 12.09 23.93 10.72
N GLN A 341 12.66 23.22 9.74
CA GLN A 341 12.89 23.68 8.38
C GLN A 341 12.44 22.59 7.41
N PRO A 342 11.11 22.43 7.22
CA PRO A 342 10.62 21.55 6.17
C PRO A 342 11.23 22.01 4.84
N ASP A 343 11.49 21.04 3.97
CA ASP A 343 12.23 21.22 2.73
C ASP A 343 11.41 22.05 1.73
N THR A 344 11.35 23.37 1.93
CA THR A 344 10.49 24.30 1.19
C THR A 344 11.19 24.94 0.00
N LEU A 345 12.36 24.43 -0.44
CA LEU A 345 13.30 25.20 -1.26
C LEU A 345 13.53 24.71 -2.70
N VAL A 346 12.71 23.81 -3.28
CA VAL A 346 12.86 23.45 -4.70
C VAL A 346 11.51 23.32 -5.41
N GLU A 347 11.44 23.82 -6.66
CA GLU A 347 10.36 23.59 -7.62
C GLU A 347 10.29 22.10 -7.98
N GLY A 348 9.13 21.46 -7.74
CA GLY A 348 8.69 20.14 -8.25
C GLY A 348 9.68 18.97 -8.20
N TRP A 349 9.37 17.94 -7.41
CA TRP A 349 10.05 16.65 -7.50
C TRP A 349 9.24 15.71 -8.39
N SER A 350 9.90 14.99 -9.28
CA SER A 350 9.26 13.99 -10.12
C SER A 350 9.27 12.62 -9.47
N ASP A 351 8.34 11.78 -9.91
CA ASP A 351 8.37 10.35 -9.60
C ASP A 351 9.56 9.69 -10.30
N ALA A 352 10.13 8.68 -9.63
CA ALA A 352 11.21 7.91 -10.21
C ALA A 352 11.20 6.48 -9.71
N VAL A 353 11.84 5.60 -10.48
CA VAL A 353 12.00 4.20 -10.11
C VAL A 353 13.36 3.68 -10.52
N ALA A 354 13.90 2.76 -9.73
CA ALA A 354 15.08 2.01 -10.12
C ALA A 354 15.01 0.51 -9.80
N VAL A 355 15.64 -0.27 -10.67
CA VAL A 355 15.94 -1.68 -10.46
C VAL A 355 17.42 -1.83 -10.13
N LEU A 356 17.72 -2.44 -8.99
CA LEU A 356 19.07 -2.66 -8.49
C LEU A 356 19.50 -4.09 -8.80
N LEU A 357 20.57 -4.22 -9.57
CA LEU A 357 21.10 -5.50 -10.04
C LEU A 357 22.61 -5.58 -9.77
N PRO A 358 23.16 -6.76 -9.45
CA PRO A 358 24.59 -6.90 -9.28
C PRO A 358 25.32 -6.64 -10.60
N SER A 359 26.44 -5.90 -10.57
CA SER A 359 27.30 -5.67 -11.74
C SER A 359 28.51 -6.62 -11.81
N ARG A 360 28.59 -7.55 -10.85
CA ARG A 360 29.54 -8.67 -10.82
C ARG A 360 28.90 -9.86 -10.11
N THR A 361 29.36 -11.07 -10.41
CA THR A 361 28.91 -12.28 -9.71
C THR A 361 29.24 -12.18 -8.22
N PRO A 362 28.27 -12.31 -7.31
CA PRO A 362 28.55 -12.28 -5.88
C PRO A 362 29.40 -13.49 -5.44
N GLU A 363 30.28 -13.27 -4.47
CA GLU A 363 31.06 -14.37 -3.86
C GLU A 363 30.21 -15.02 -2.75
N GLY A 364 29.72 -16.23 -3.00
CA GLY A 364 28.89 -16.96 -2.04
C GLY A 364 27.48 -16.35 -1.89
N LEU A 365 27.05 -16.11 -0.65
CA LEU A 365 25.73 -15.57 -0.32
C LEU A 365 25.73 -14.05 -0.09
N GLU A 366 26.88 -13.40 -0.19
CA GLU A 366 26.96 -11.95 0.00
C GLU A 366 26.22 -11.23 -1.13
N ARG A 367 25.50 -10.17 -0.78
CA ARG A 367 24.77 -9.32 -1.73
C ARG A 367 25.35 -7.91 -1.68
N PRO A 368 25.28 -7.13 -2.78
CA PRO A 368 25.66 -5.73 -2.73
C PRO A 368 24.89 -5.01 -1.61
N TYR A 369 25.56 -4.08 -0.95
CA TYR A 369 24.89 -3.26 0.07
C TYR A 369 23.66 -2.56 -0.54
N PHE A 370 22.53 -2.57 0.16
CA PHE A 370 21.25 -2.10 -0.41
C PHE A 370 21.25 -0.59 -0.70
N MET A 371 22.14 0.18 -0.06
CA MET A 371 22.36 1.60 -0.38
C MET A 371 23.30 1.77 -1.57
N PHE A 372 22.88 1.25 -2.73
CA PHE A 372 23.59 1.39 -3.99
C PHE A 372 24.98 0.73 -4.05
N GLY A 373 25.18 -0.36 -3.32
CA GLY A 373 26.40 -1.17 -3.35
C GLY A 373 27.50 -0.60 -2.48
N ASP A 374 28.72 -1.12 -2.69
CA ASP A 374 29.93 -0.56 -2.10
C ASP A 374 31.11 -0.72 -3.08
N SER A 375 32.28 -0.21 -2.71
CA SER A 375 33.49 -0.31 -3.55
C SER A 375 33.93 -1.75 -3.88
N ARG A 376 33.61 -2.72 -3.02
CA ARG A 376 33.87 -4.15 -3.26
C ARG A 376 32.78 -4.69 -4.17
N PHE A 377 31.51 -4.47 -3.86
CA PHE A 377 30.36 -4.96 -4.61
C PHE A 377 29.59 -3.80 -5.26
N PRO A 378 30.07 -3.27 -6.40
CA PRO A 378 29.30 -2.32 -7.19
C PRO A 378 28.01 -2.96 -7.71
N MET A 379 27.03 -2.11 -8.01
CA MET A 379 25.78 -2.53 -8.62
C MET A 379 25.45 -1.70 -9.87
N ALA A 380 24.71 -2.32 -10.78
CA ALA A 380 24.04 -1.65 -11.86
C ALA A 380 22.67 -1.15 -11.36
N ILE A 381 22.38 0.11 -11.61
CA ILE A 381 21.12 0.76 -11.25
C ILE A 381 20.44 1.10 -12.57
N TRP A 382 19.40 0.35 -12.92
CA TRP A 382 18.54 0.73 -14.03
C TRP A 382 17.59 1.79 -13.52
N TYR A 383 17.79 3.03 -13.96
CA TYR A 383 17.14 4.21 -13.41
C TYR A 383 16.35 4.95 -14.48
N THR A 384 15.18 5.46 -14.10
CA THR A 384 14.43 6.42 -14.90
C THR A 384 13.79 7.48 -14.00
N ASP A 385 13.91 8.73 -14.44
CA ASP A 385 13.16 9.87 -13.93
C ASP A 385 11.91 10.01 -14.82
N LEU A 386 10.72 9.95 -14.22
CA LEU A 386 9.45 9.96 -14.95
C LEU A 386 9.09 11.36 -15.51
N ALA A 387 9.85 12.40 -15.17
CA ALA A 387 9.80 13.69 -15.88
C ALA A 387 10.54 13.69 -17.23
N THR A 388 11.24 12.60 -17.57
CA THR A 388 12.02 12.50 -18.81
C THR A 388 11.65 11.27 -19.63
N ASP A 389 11.88 11.33 -20.95
CA ASP A 389 11.78 10.17 -21.84
C ASP A 389 13.01 9.25 -21.85
N SER A 390 13.88 9.40 -20.84
CA SER A 390 15.14 8.68 -20.76
C SER A 390 15.20 7.68 -19.60
N ALA A 391 15.91 6.58 -19.82
CA ALA A 391 16.31 5.64 -18.80
C ALA A 391 17.77 5.24 -19.06
N ALA A 392 18.52 5.00 -17.99
CA ALA A 392 19.95 4.74 -18.09
C ALA A 392 20.42 3.69 -17.07
N VAL A 393 21.59 3.11 -17.33
CA VAL A 393 22.30 2.24 -16.38
C VAL A 393 23.38 3.05 -15.66
N LEU A 394 23.10 3.39 -14.40
CA LEU A 394 24.09 3.98 -13.50
C LEU A 394 24.90 2.89 -12.80
N THR A 395 26.10 3.22 -12.33
CA THR A 395 26.88 2.38 -11.43
C THR A 395 26.87 2.96 -10.02
N GLY A 396 26.40 2.17 -9.07
CA GLY A 396 26.46 2.48 -7.64
C GLY A 396 27.66 1.80 -6.97
N GLN A 397 28.39 2.57 -6.16
CA GLN A 397 29.45 2.09 -5.25
C GLN A 397 29.20 2.59 -3.82
N GLY A 398 27.92 2.71 -3.46
CA GLY A 398 27.42 3.41 -2.28
C GLY A 398 26.63 4.66 -2.68
N ALA A 399 25.71 5.09 -1.82
CA ALA A 399 24.84 6.24 -2.10
C ALA A 399 25.58 7.56 -2.41
N GLY A 400 26.75 7.77 -1.81
CA GLY A 400 27.59 8.95 -2.11
C GLY A 400 28.45 8.81 -3.38
N ARG A 401 28.33 7.71 -4.13
CA ARG A 401 29.11 7.47 -5.35
C ARG A 401 28.30 6.72 -6.39
N ILE A 402 27.54 7.49 -7.15
CA ILE A 402 26.74 7.03 -8.29
C ILE A 402 27.26 7.72 -9.55
N THR A 403 27.52 6.97 -10.60
CA THR A 403 28.05 7.48 -11.87
C THR A 403 27.21 6.99 -13.04
N ASP A 404 26.92 7.88 -13.99
CA ASP A 404 26.33 7.50 -15.27
C ASP A 404 27.41 6.89 -16.19
N ASN A 405 27.10 5.75 -16.78
CA ASN A 405 28.00 5.04 -17.70
C ASN A 405 27.73 5.38 -19.17
N GLY A 406 26.71 6.19 -19.49
CA GLY A 406 26.26 6.49 -20.84
C GLY A 406 25.60 5.29 -21.54
N ILE A 407 25.10 4.32 -20.78
CA ILE A 407 24.35 3.17 -21.29
C ILE A 407 22.87 3.50 -21.16
N GLU A 408 22.22 3.71 -22.29
CA GLU A 408 20.77 3.95 -22.35
C GLU A 408 19.99 2.64 -22.24
N LEU A 409 18.80 2.75 -21.65
CA LEU A 409 17.78 1.70 -21.59
C LEU A 409 16.60 2.11 -22.46
N GLU A 410 15.95 1.13 -23.09
CA GLU A 410 14.65 1.39 -23.69
C GLU A 410 13.59 1.43 -22.58
N ARG A 411 12.68 2.41 -22.65
CA ARG A 411 11.66 2.60 -21.61
C ARG A 411 10.30 3.02 -22.15
N THR A 412 9.24 2.55 -21.50
CA THR A 412 7.89 3.12 -21.61
C THR A 412 7.38 3.42 -20.20
N ALA A 413 6.64 4.51 -20.03
CA ALA A 413 5.99 4.85 -18.77
C ALA A 413 4.60 5.40 -19.07
N GLU A 414 3.61 4.93 -18.31
CA GLU A 414 2.23 5.41 -18.37
C GLU A 414 1.65 5.47 -16.96
N TYR A 415 0.75 6.42 -16.76
CA TYR A 415 0.00 6.56 -15.52
C TYR A 415 -1.48 6.53 -15.84
N GLU A 416 -2.19 5.55 -15.29
CA GLU A 416 -3.62 5.38 -15.49
C GLU A 416 -4.28 5.03 -14.17
N ASP A 417 -5.33 5.76 -13.80
CA ASP A 417 -6.17 5.52 -12.62
C ASP A 417 -5.39 5.23 -11.33
N GLY A 418 -4.33 6.00 -11.04
CA GLY A 418 -3.58 5.83 -9.79
C GLY A 418 -2.50 4.76 -9.86
N VAL A 419 -2.12 4.30 -11.05
CA VAL A 419 -1.11 3.27 -11.24
C VAL A 419 -0.07 3.75 -12.25
N TRP A 420 1.18 3.82 -11.81
CA TRP A 420 2.32 3.90 -12.72
C TRP A 420 2.60 2.51 -13.30
N SER A 421 2.76 2.41 -14.62
CA SER A 421 3.28 1.23 -15.29
C SER A 421 4.55 1.60 -16.06
N VAL A 422 5.69 1.16 -15.54
CA VAL A 422 7.01 1.47 -16.11
C VAL A 422 7.64 0.18 -16.63
N ARG A 423 8.05 0.19 -17.89
CA ARG A 423 8.72 -0.94 -18.54
C ARG A 423 10.13 -0.52 -18.91
N LEU A 424 11.12 -1.30 -18.49
CA LEU A 424 12.53 -1.08 -18.79
C LEU A 424 13.08 -2.30 -19.53
N LYS A 425 13.78 -2.09 -20.64
CA LYS A 425 14.50 -3.13 -21.37
C LYS A 425 15.98 -2.78 -21.50
N GLY A 426 16.82 -3.78 -21.27
CA GLY A 426 18.27 -3.64 -21.37
C GLY A 426 19.00 -4.97 -21.47
N SER A 427 20.33 -4.89 -21.55
CA SER A 427 21.19 -6.06 -21.70
C SER A 427 21.16 -6.98 -20.47
N ARG A 428 21.20 -8.30 -20.69
CA ARG A 428 21.46 -9.32 -19.65
C ARG A 428 22.90 -9.31 -19.13
N THR A 429 23.79 -8.56 -19.78
CA THR A 429 25.18 -8.41 -19.38
C THR A 429 25.40 -7.07 -18.72
N LEU A 430 25.68 -7.07 -17.42
CA LEU A 430 25.87 -5.90 -16.59
C LEU A 430 27.30 -5.88 -16.04
N GLY A 431 28.19 -5.13 -16.70
CA GLY A 431 29.61 -5.16 -16.40
C GLY A 431 30.18 -6.57 -16.64
N ASN A 432 30.60 -7.25 -15.57
CA ASN A 432 31.11 -8.63 -15.64
C ASN A 432 30.07 -9.68 -15.23
N TYR A 433 28.86 -9.26 -14.90
CA TYR A 433 27.77 -10.15 -14.54
C TYR A 433 26.93 -10.50 -15.76
N ILE A 434 26.64 -11.78 -15.95
CA ILE A 434 25.76 -12.27 -17.01
C ILE A 434 24.61 -13.03 -16.35
N MET A 435 23.37 -12.61 -16.62
CA MET A 435 22.18 -13.32 -16.15
C MET A 435 22.03 -14.63 -16.92
N GLN A 436 22.35 -15.77 -16.30
CA GLN A 436 22.29 -17.08 -16.96
C GLN A 436 20.88 -17.70 -16.87
N GLU A 437 20.55 -18.55 -17.82
CA GLU A 437 19.32 -19.36 -17.74
C GLU A 437 19.40 -20.34 -16.57
N SER A 438 18.24 -20.74 -16.05
CA SER A 438 18.10 -21.63 -14.88
C SER A 438 18.89 -21.14 -13.66
N SER A 439 18.98 -19.81 -13.49
CA SER A 439 19.74 -19.19 -12.40
C SER A 439 18.91 -18.14 -11.65
N PHE A 440 19.30 -17.90 -10.40
CA PHE A 440 18.74 -16.84 -9.58
C PHE A 440 19.60 -15.58 -9.69
N VAL A 441 19.00 -14.48 -10.12
CA VAL A 441 19.63 -13.17 -10.19
C VAL A 441 19.12 -12.32 -9.04
N PRO A 442 19.98 -11.87 -8.11
CA PRO A 442 19.58 -10.94 -7.06
C PRO A 442 19.00 -9.65 -7.66
N ILE A 443 17.87 -9.19 -7.11
CA ILE A 443 17.20 -7.97 -7.53
C ILE A 443 16.62 -7.22 -6.33
N SER A 444 16.62 -5.89 -6.40
CA SER A 444 15.94 -5.02 -5.44
C SER A 444 15.32 -3.84 -6.19
N PHE A 445 14.26 -3.28 -5.64
CA PHE A 445 13.49 -2.19 -6.23
C PHE A 445 13.54 -0.97 -5.33
N THR A 446 13.47 0.19 -5.95
CA THR A 446 13.35 1.45 -5.25
C THR A 446 12.45 2.38 -6.05
N ALA A 447 11.65 3.17 -5.34
CA ALA A 447 10.75 4.14 -5.93
C ALA A 447 10.83 5.44 -5.11
N TRP A 448 10.58 6.54 -5.80
CA TRP A 448 10.49 7.88 -5.24
C TRP A 448 9.14 8.46 -5.64
N ASP A 449 8.36 8.84 -4.62
CA ASP A 449 7.10 9.59 -4.76
C ASP A 449 7.39 11.10 -4.73
N GLY A 450 7.19 11.76 -5.86
CA GLY A 450 7.44 13.18 -6.09
C GLY A 450 6.57 14.07 -5.21
N PHE A 451 5.29 13.71 -4.99
CA PHE A 451 4.39 14.41 -4.06
C PHE A 451 4.95 14.44 -2.63
N ASN A 452 5.61 13.37 -2.18
CA ASN A 452 6.29 13.31 -0.88
C ASN A 452 7.70 13.93 -0.89
N ALA A 453 8.08 14.60 -1.97
CA ALA A 453 9.40 15.19 -2.18
C ALA A 453 10.55 14.17 -2.11
N GLU A 454 10.27 12.89 -2.33
CA GLU A 454 11.23 11.80 -2.30
C GLU A 454 12.26 11.97 -3.42
N ARG A 455 13.54 11.88 -3.07
CA ARG A 455 14.68 11.93 -4.00
C ARG A 455 15.92 11.39 -3.32
N GLY A 456 16.98 11.11 -4.08
CA GLY A 456 18.25 10.71 -3.48
C GLY A 456 18.10 9.47 -2.58
N ASN A 457 18.49 9.59 -1.31
CA ASN A 457 18.29 8.54 -0.31
C ASN A 457 16.91 8.55 0.37
N MET A 458 16.10 9.60 0.20
CA MET A 458 14.75 9.67 0.75
C MET A 458 13.81 8.99 -0.23
N ARG A 459 13.59 7.69 -0.01
CA ARG A 459 12.91 6.80 -0.95
C ARG A 459 12.33 5.56 -0.30
N GLY A 460 11.40 4.93 -0.99
CA GLY A 460 11.04 3.55 -0.75
C GLY A 460 12.07 2.57 -1.34
N LEU A 461 12.35 1.47 -0.61
CA LEU A 461 13.09 0.34 -1.15
C LEU A 461 12.51 -1.02 -0.73
N SER A 462 12.81 -2.03 -1.53
CA SER A 462 12.54 -3.42 -1.21
C SER A 462 13.74 -4.07 -0.51
N ALA A 463 13.52 -5.23 0.14
CA ALA A 463 14.61 -6.15 0.43
C ALA A 463 15.22 -6.72 -0.86
N TRP A 464 16.30 -7.49 -0.73
CA TRP A 464 16.86 -8.26 -1.84
C TRP A 464 16.04 -9.54 -2.09
N TYR A 465 15.49 -9.64 -3.30
CA TYR A 465 14.77 -10.80 -3.85
C TYR A 465 15.57 -11.42 -5.00
N HIS A 466 14.91 -12.25 -5.80
CA HIS A 466 15.53 -12.85 -6.99
C HIS A 466 14.61 -12.82 -8.20
N LEU A 467 15.21 -12.68 -9.37
CA LEU A 467 14.66 -13.17 -10.62
C LEU A 467 15.08 -14.63 -10.78
N TYR A 468 14.17 -15.50 -11.20
CA TYR A 468 14.50 -16.84 -11.67
C TYR A 468 14.31 -16.91 -13.18
N LEU A 469 15.41 -17.04 -13.93
CA LEU A 469 15.35 -17.11 -15.39
C LEU A 469 15.00 -18.54 -15.81
N GLU A 470 13.76 -18.75 -16.22
CA GLU A 470 13.29 -20.06 -16.69
C GLU A 470 13.97 -20.42 -18.02
N PRO A 471 14.33 -21.69 -18.27
CA PRO A 471 14.96 -22.07 -19.54
C PRO A 471 14.08 -21.67 -20.74
N ILE A 472 14.68 -21.13 -21.81
CA ILE A 472 13.91 -20.74 -23.00
C ILE A 472 13.31 -22.01 -23.61
N GLU A 473 11.98 -22.07 -23.68
CA GLU A 473 11.30 -23.19 -24.34
C GLU A 473 11.53 -23.09 -25.85
N THR A 474 12.38 -23.97 -26.37
CA THR A 474 12.51 -24.15 -27.82
C THR A 474 11.41 -25.07 -28.33
N GLU A 475 10.64 -24.66 -29.33
CA GLU A 475 9.69 -25.56 -30.01
C GLU A 475 10.39 -26.88 -30.39
N SER A 476 9.80 -28.01 -29.98
CA SER A 476 10.37 -29.31 -30.29
C SER A 476 10.46 -29.51 -31.81
N ALA A 477 11.68 -29.67 -32.31
CA ALA A 477 11.93 -29.97 -33.72
C ALA A 477 11.29 -31.29 -34.16
N ALA A 478 10.78 -32.12 -33.24
CA ALA A 478 10.16 -33.40 -33.54
C ALA A 478 8.96 -33.28 -34.49
N LEU A 479 8.10 -32.28 -34.32
CA LEU A 479 6.92 -32.08 -35.17
C LEU A 479 7.29 -31.63 -36.60
N PRO A 480 8.12 -30.59 -36.78
CA PRO A 480 8.66 -30.22 -38.10
C PRO A 480 9.45 -31.36 -38.77
N MET A 481 10.29 -32.07 -38.01
CA MET A 481 11.06 -33.21 -38.52
C MET A 481 10.15 -34.36 -38.97
N ALA A 482 9.13 -34.70 -38.17
CA ALA A 482 8.15 -35.73 -38.53
C ALA A 482 7.38 -35.36 -39.80
N LYS A 483 6.97 -34.09 -39.93
CA LYS A 483 6.32 -33.58 -41.15
C LYS A 483 7.22 -33.73 -42.37
N TRP A 484 8.48 -33.31 -42.28
CA TRP A 484 9.44 -33.45 -43.39
C TRP A 484 9.77 -34.91 -43.71
N PHE A 485 9.93 -35.74 -42.69
CA PHE A 485 10.11 -37.18 -42.86
C PHE A 485 8.95 -37.81 -43.63
N LEU A 486 7.70 -37.50 -43.27
CA LEU A 486 6.51 -37.99 -43.97
C LEU A 486 6.44 -37.49 -45.43
N ILE A 487 6.82 -36.23 -45.69
CA ILE A 487 6.89 -35.67 -47.05
C ILE A 487 7.93 -36.43 -47.90
N VAL A 488 9.13 -36.63 -47.36
CA VAL A 488 10.21 -37.35 -48.06
C VAL A 488 9.81 -38.81 -48.30
N LEU A 489 9.27 -39.49 -47.30
CA LEU A 489 8.78 -40.86 -47.42
C LEU A 489 7.70 -40.99 -48.50
N ALA A 490 6.74 -40.07 -48.55
CA ALA A 490 5.71 -40.06 -49.58
C ALA A 490 6.31 -39.86 -51.00
N ALA A 491 7.27 -38.95 -51.15
CA ALA A 491 7.98 -38.72 -52.40
C ALA A 491 8.74 -39.98 -52.87
N GLU A 492 9.45 -40.66 -51.96
CA GLU A 492 10.15 -41.91 -52.25
C GLU A 492 9.20 -43.01 -52.71
N ILE A 493 8.07 -43.20 -52.01
CA ILE A 493 7.05 -44.18 -52.38
C ILE A 493 6.50 -43.90 -53.79
N ILE A 494 6.25 -42.64 -54.12
CA ILE A 494 5.78 -42.22 -55.45
C ILE A 494 6.85 -42.52 -56.51
N ILE A 495 8.11 -42.15 -56.27
CA ILE A 495 9.22 -42.39 -57.21
C ILE A 495 9.40 -43.89 -57.45
N VAL A 496 9.43 -44.70 -56.39
CA VAL A 496 9.54 -46.16 -56.50
C VAL A 496 8.34 -46.75 -57.25
N GLY A 497 7.13 -46.26 -56.99
CA GLY A 497 5.92 -46.64 -57.72
C GLY A 497 6.02 -46.34 -59.21
N LEU A 498 6.43 -45.13 -59.59
CA LEU A 498 6.61 -44.70 -60.98
C LEU A 498 7.70 -45.50 -61.70
N VAL A 499 8.83 -45.76 -61.04
CA VAL A 499 9.91 -46.61 -61.59
C VAL A 499 9.39 -48.03 -61.83
N ARG A 500 8.71 -48.64 -60.85
CA ARG A 500 8.13 -49.99 -60.98
C ARG A 500 7.12 -50.07 -62.13
N LEU A 501 6.25 -49.08 -62.27
CA LEU A 501 5.29 -48.98 -63.39
C LEU A 501 5.99 -48.87 -64.75
N ARG A 502 7.06 -48.05 -64.86
CA ARG A 502 7.88 -47.94 -66.09
C ARG A 502 8.57 -49.25 -66.44
N THR A 503 9.18 -49.94 -65.47
CA THR A 503 9.81 -51.25 -65.71
C THR A 503 8.82 -52.35 -66.08
N ARG A 504 7.60 -52.34 -65.53
CA ARG A 504 6.53 -53.27 -65.95
C ARG A 504 6.10 -53.03 -67.39
N ARG A 505 5.93 -51.77 -67.80
CA ARG A 505 5.61 -51.42 -69.20
C ARG A 505 6.71 -51.82 -70.18
N ARG A 506 7.99 -51.68 -69.81
CA ARG A 506 9.15 -52.12 -70.62
C ARG A 506 9.31 -53.63 -70.74
N LYS A 507 8.72 -54.44 -69.86
CA LYS A 507 8.75 -55.92 -69.94
C LYS A 507 7.57 -56.50 -70.74
N GLN A 508 6.59 -55.68 -71.12
CA GLN A 508 5.40 -56.08 -71.90
C GLN A 508 5.48 -55.65 -73.37
N THR A 509 6.54 -54.94 -73.76
CA THR A 509 6.98 -54.68 -75.13
C THR A 509 8.22 -55.49 -75.39
#